data_AF-A0A9W7CTA5-F1
#
_entry.id   AF-A0A9W7CTA5-F1
#
_cell.length_a   1.000
_cell.length_b   1.000
_cell.length_c   1.000
_cell.angle_alpha   90.00
_cell.angle_beta   90.00
_cell.angle_gamma   90.00
#
_symmetry.space_group_name_H-M   'P 1'
#
loop_
_entity.id
_entity.type
_entity.pdbx_description
1 polymer ?
#
loop_
_entity_poly.entity_id
_entity_poly.type
_entity_poly.pdbx_seq_one_letter_code
_entity_poly.pdbx_strand_id
1 'polypeptide(L)'
;MLHSNKVNSVGIYTAGMNGQLPNLDLVNTAVRSFRQHQITAILDRSDAESASEHNEKSYVASAIDLIDKFCEKHAPEEYKQRVRNYLTNLKGMLHFMTSLASGPSGPHANFISYNIDSITLSLTKSMASNDRSLSTREVLRSIEMVVRALSNLEEKLHQSFFLYVLPSTSTFVSVGEYYYTVALAISPAVAHMLYLANNTSGMRVAFALTVFVVVEVLCALLLVIVCGYFSSPAALLESHSQSNALATRWWTLAVTISVVQALVVLIVLPTLRSVVRFSGCVEIYDWRKKVAAYDAEQQTKLIQEKGGSETALSEPSNKIPELDSGWRAVKFITMAILVYAHCILGILNYPMALFCAIPMAHFARVVPYSTSPMVKNIWSGLWLFMSSPLVLLMILNWSHLGMITVPIPASFLRHLTDELCLIIIVDLVHVLSSVVDSFTHHINLLALPYICCIYISVHTLSLIIWTFPVSSAATKKWKQE
;
A
#
# COMPACT_ATOMS: atom_id res chain seq x y z
N MET A 1 19.62 1.06 41.19
CA MET A 1 20.92 0.87 40.50
C MET A 1 20.64 0.63 39.02
N LEU A 2 20.81 1.66 38.18
CA LEU A 2 20.87 1.49 36.71
C LEU A 2 22.25 0.92 36.40
N HIS A 3 22.34 -0.35 36.00
CA HIS A 3 23.62 -0.98 35.64
C HIS A 3 24.20 -0.27 34.41
N SER A 4 25.21 0.59 34.61
CA SER A 4 25.69 1.55 33.58
C SER A 4 26.54 0.93 32.47
N ASN A 5 26.88 -0.36 32.57
CA ASN A 5 27.98 -0.92 31.78
C ASN A 5 27.57 -1.45 30.40
N LYS A 6 26.34 -1.18 29.93
CA LYS A 6 25.85 -1.70 28.63
C LYS A 6 25.14 -0.68 27.75
N VAL A 7 25.04 0.59 28.14
CA VAL A 7 24.23 1.60 27.43
C VAL A 7 25.08 2.82 27.09
N ASN A 8 25.11 3.19 25.80
CA ASN A 8 25.91 4.30 25.25
C ASN A 8 25.07 5.32 24.43
N SER A 9 23.75 5.13 24.29
CA SER A 9 22.86 6.02 23.50
C SER A 9 21.43 6.12 24.07
N VAL A 10 20.64 7.07 23.57
CA VAL A 10 19.24 7.29 23.95
C VAL A 10 18.34 7.14 22.73
N GLY A 11 17.41 6.19 22.78
CA GLY A 11 16.29 6.07 21.85
C GLY A 11 15.20 7.10 22.16
N ILE A 12 14.79 7.85 21.15
CA ILE A 12 13.69 8.82 21.18
C ILE A 12 12.61 8.30 20.22
N TYR A 13 11.62 7.62 20.78
CA TYR A 13 10.56 6.97 20.01
C TYR A 13 9.35 7.88 19.88
N THR A 14 8.81 7.94 18.66
CA THR A 14 7.80 8.92 18.24
C THR A 14 6.63 8.32 17.44
N ALA A 15 6.75 7.10 16.92
CA ALA A 15 5.68 6.48 16.15
C ALA A 15 4.49 6.15 17.05
N GLY A 16 3.35 6.81 16.80
CA GLY A 16 2.08 6.63 17.49
C GLY A 16 1.15 5.62 16.81
N MET A 17 -0.09 5.54 17.30
CA MET A 17 -1.12 4.69 16.69
C MET A 17 -1.45 5.18 15.29
N ASN A 18 -1.70 4.27 14.34
CA ASN A 18 -2.08 4.60 12.96
C ASN A 18 -1.08 5.48 12.18
N GLY A 19 0.17 5.58 12.62
CA GLY A 19 1.16 6.48 11.99
C GLY A 19 1.03 7.94 12.42
N GLN A 20 0.29 8.23 13.51
CA GLN A 20 0.29 9.55 14.12
C GLN A 20 1.66 9.86 14.73
N LEU A 21 2.02 11.14 14.71
CA LEU A 21 3.27 11.64 15.23
C LEU A 21 3.01 12.79 16.21
N PRO A 22 3.85 12.93 17.25
CA PRO A 22 3.83 14.10 18.11
C PRO A 22 4.34 15.31 17.32
N ASN A 23 4.16 16.48 17.90
CA ASN A 23 4.75 17.69 17.38
C ASN A 23 6.29 17.57 17.16
N LEU A 24 6.77 17.90 15.96
CA LEU A 24 8.19 17.79 15.59
C LEU A 24 9.13 18.63 16.47
N ASP A 25 8.69 19.77 17.00
CA ASP A 25 9.54 20.63 17.84
C ASP A 25 9.80 20.01 19.21
N LEU A 26 8.86 19.21 19.74
CA LEU A 26 9.12 18.40 20.93
C LEU A 26 10.27 17.41 20.66
N VAL A 27 10.23 16.73 19.52
CA VAL A 27 11.27 15.77 19.11
C VAL A 27 12.61 16.47 18.91
N ASN A 28 12.63 17.58 18.17
CA ASN A 28 13.83 18.37 17.93
C ASN A 28 14.44 18.90 19.23
N THR A 29 13.62 19.35 20.16
CA THR A 29 14.06 19.84 21.48
C THR A 29 14.73 18.72 22.27
N ALA A 30 14.13 17.53 22.29
CA ALA A 30 14.72 16.35 22.92
C ALA A 30 16.07 15.98 22.27
N VAL A 31 16.10 15.82 20.95
CA VAL A 31 17.32 15.48 20.20
C VAL A 31 18.44 16.49 20.47
N ARG A 32 18.14 17.80 20.40
CA ARG A 32 19.13 18.86 20.63
C ARG A 32 19.67 18.84 22.06
N SER A 33 18.80 18.60 23.04
CA SER A 33 19.19 18.54 24.46
C SER A 33 20.16 17.38 24.75
N PHE A 34 19.88 16.19 24.22
CA PHE A 34 20.79 15.04 24.34
C PHE A 34 22.10 15.27 23.59
N ARG A 35 22.04 15.84 22.38
CA ARG A 35 23.24 16.14 21.57
C ARG A 35 24.15 17.16 22.25
N GLN A 36 23.60 18.15 22.95
CA GLN A 36 24.38 19.14 23.70
C GLN A 36 25.27 18.48 24.78
N HIS A 37 24.79 17.39 25.37
CA HIS A 37 25.54 16.59 26.36
C HIS A 37 26.36 15.46 25.74
N GLN A 38 26.60 15.49 24.42
CA GLN A 38 27.36 14.45 23.69
C GLN A 38 26.72 13.05 23.78
N ILE A 39 25.40 12.99 23.96
CA ILE A 39 24.64 11.73 23.96
C ILE A 39 24.06 11.52 22.57
N THR A 40 24.37 10.36 21.97
CA THR A 40 23.81 9.96 20.68
C THR A 40 22.33 9.64 20.83
N ALA A 41 21.50 10.36 20.08
CA ALA A 41 20.06 10.08 19.96
C ALA A 41 19.80 9.11 18.80
N ILE A 42 18.96 8.11 19.01
CA ILE A 42 18.47 7.17 18.00
C ILE A 42 16.97 7.36 17.86
N LEU A 43 16.43 7.41 16.64
CA LEU A 43 15.00 7.63 16.41
C LEU A 43 14.20 6.33 16.22
N ASP A 44 14.87 5.24 15.84
CA ASP A 44 14.21 3.98 15.54
C ASP A 44 14.68 2.82 16.43
N ARG A 45 13.76 1.88 16.68
CA ARG A 45 13.97 0.73 17.55
C ARG A 45 14.88 -0.32 16.91
N SER A 46 14.87 -0.46 15.58
CA SER A 46 15.71 -1.44 14.88
C SER A 46 17.22 -1.13 14.99
N ASP A 47 17.57 0.15 15.00
CA ASP A 47 18.96 0.60 15.23
C ASP A 47 19.38 0.47 16.71
N ALA A 48 18.42 0.31 17.63
CA ALA A 48 18.63 -0.03 19.04
C ALA A 48 18.72 -1.55 19.29
N GLU A 49 17.95 -2.38 18.58
CA GLU A 49 17.89 -3.84 18.76
C GLU A 49 19.00 -4.61 18.04
N SER A 50 19.62 -4.02 17.01
CA SER A 50 20.84 -4.53 16.36
C SER A 50 22.07 -4.63 17.28
N ALA A 51 21.92 -4.28 18.55
CA ALA A 51 22.90 -4.45 19.62
C ALA A 51 22.70 -5.72 20.48
N SER A 52 21.63 -6.50 20.24
CA SER A 52 21.47 -7.84 20.82
C SER A 52 22.33 -8.87 20.07
N GLU A 53 22.86 -9.88 20.77
CA GLU A 53 23.89 -10.84 20.30
C GLU A 53 23.54 -11.65 19.04
N HIS A 54 22.36 -11.47 18.45
CA HIS A 54 21.98 -12.07 17.18
C HIS A 54 21.92 -11.01 16.08
N ASN A 55 22.96 -11.05 15.24
CA ASN A 55 23.27 -10.12 14.15
C ASN A 55 22.33 -10.32 12.94
N GLU A 56 21.02 -10.35 13.15
CA GLU A 56 20.06 -10.38 12.05
C GLU A 56 19.86 -8.97 11.50
N LYS A 57 20.59 -8.67 10.42
CA LYS A 57 20.41 -7.43 9.67
C LYS A 57 19.01 -7.45 9.02
N SER A 58 18.18 -6.46 9.35
CA SER A 58 16.92 -6.19 8.64
C SER A 58 17.10 -6.25 7.12
N TYR A 59 16.09 -6.75 6.41
CA TYR A 59 16.09 -6.82 4.94
C TYR A 59 16.46 -5.49 4.28
N VAL A 60 15.95 -4.39 4.84
CA VAL A 60 16.25 -3.03 4.37
C VAL A 60 17.74 -2.72 4.53
N ALA A 61 18.32 -3.06 5.69
CA ALA A 61 19.75 -2.86 5.94
C ALA A 61 20.62 -3.71 5.01
N SER A 62 20.21 -4.96 4.73
CA SER A 62 20.91 -5.87 3.81
C SER A 62 20.85 -5.39 2.35
N ALA A 63 19.68 -4.91 1.90
CA ALA A 63 19.54 -4.36 0.55
C ALA A 63 20.38 -3.09 0.35
N ILE A 64 20.40 -2.20 1.36
CA ILE A 64 21.21 -0.98 1.31
C ILE A 64 22.70 -1.31 1.37
N ASP A 65 23.14 -2.28 2.18
CA ASP A 65 24.54 -2.73 2.24
C ASP A 65 25.02 -3.31 0.90
N LEU A 66 24.15 -4.02 0.19
CA LEU A 66 24.43 -4.51 -1.17
C LEU A 66 24.64 -3.35 -2.16
N ILE A 67 23.77 -2.34 -2.10
CA ILE A 67 23.86 -1.15 -2.95
C ILE A 67 25.11 -0.35 -2.60
N ASP A 68 25.42 -0.19 -1.32
CA ASP A 68 26.59 0.53 -0.84
C ASP A 68 27.88 -0.13 -1.36
N LYS A 69 28.03 -1.45 -1.19
CA LYS A 69 29.15 -2.23 -1.76
C LYS A 69 29.26 -2.10 -3.27
N PHE A 70 28.14 -2.10 -3.98
CA PHE A 70 28.12 -1.92 -5.43
C PHE A 70 28.59 -0.52 -5.82
N CYS A 71 28.10 0.51 -5.11
CA CYS A 71 28.50 1.90 -5.31
C CYS A 71 29.98 2.12 -4.94
N GLU A 72 30.50 1.52 -3.88
CA GLU A 72 31.91 1.64 -3.51
C GLU A 72 32.84 1.12 -4.61
N LYS A 73 32.42 0.06 -5.30
CA LYS A 73 33.18 -0.57 -6.39
C LYS A 73 33.15 0.23 -7.69
N HIS A 74 32.03 0.89 -8.02
CA HIS A 74 31.82 1.47 -9.36
C HIS A 74 31.70 3.01 -9.38
N ALA A 75 31.49 3.67 -8.23
CA ALA A 75 31.31 5.12 -8.20
C ALA A 75 32.66 5.86 -8.20
N PRO A 76 32.76 7.02 -8.87
CA PRO A 76 33.93 7.90 -8.78
C PRO A 76 34.14 8.39 -7.34
N GLU A 77 35.40 8.54 -6.92
CA GLU A 77 35.79 8.94 -5.55
C GLU A 77 35.08 10.21 -5.06
N GLU A 78 34.88 11.19 -5.94
CA GLU A 78 34.19 12.45 -5.63
C GLU A 78 32.74 12.27 -5.14
N TYR A 79 32.06 11.23 -5.62
CA TYR A 79 30.65 10.98 -5.29
C TYR A 79 30.47 9.98 -4.15
N LYS A 80 31.51 9.21 -3.77
CA LYS A 80 31.40 8.14 -2.77
C LYS A 80 30.85 8.64 -1.44
N GLN A 81 31.36 9.77 -0.93
CA GLN A 81 30.89 10.30 0.34
C GLN A 81 29.43 10.78 0.27
N ARG A 82 29.02 11.40 -0.86
CA ARG A 82 27.64 11.85 -1.06
C ARG A 82 26.68 10.66 -1.13
N VAL A 83 27.06 9.60 -1.84
CA VAL A 83 26.28 8.37 -1.95
C VAL A 83 26.13 7.70 -0.59
N ARG A 84 27.21 7.55 0.19
CA ARG A 84 27.15 6.99 1.55
C ARG A 84 26.22 7.79 2.47
N ASN A 85 26.33 9.12 2.46
CA ASN A 85 25.44 9.98 3.26
C ASN A 85 23.97 9.83 2.82
N TYR A 86 23.71 9.76 1.51
CA TYR A 86 22.38 9.54 0.96
C TYR A 86 21.81 8.17 1.38
N LEU A 87 22.58 7.09 1.23
CA LEU A 87 22.17 5.73 1.60
C LEU A 87 21.93 5.60 3.11
N THR A 88 22.72 6.28 3.94
CA THR A 88 22.52 6.31 5.39
C THR A 88 21.21 7.02 5.75
N ASN A 89 20.93 8.18 5.15
CA ASN A 89 19.67 8.89 5.35
C ASN A 89 18.47 8.11 4.80
N LEU A 90 18.63 7.42 3.67
CA LEU A 90 17.62 6.55 3.09
C LEU A 90 17.30 5.37 4.01
N LYS A 91 18.33 4.76 4.61
CA LYS A 91 18.17 3.69 5.61
C LYS A 91 17.34 4.20 6.79
N GLY A 92 17.74 5.32 7.40
CA GLY A 92 17.03 5.92 8.53
C GLY A 92 15.58 6.26 8.17
N MET A 93 15.37 6.83 6.98
CA MET A 93 14.04 7.15 6.46
C MET A 93 13.17 5.90 6.31
N LEU A 94 13.66 4.85 5.66
CA LEU A 94 12.91 3.61 5.44
C LEU A 94 12.58 2.89 6.75
N HIS A 95 13.51 2.89 7.70
CA HIS A 95 13.31 2.36 9.03
C HIS A 95 12.21 3.13 9.78
N PHE A 96 12.29 4.46 9.80
CA PHE A 96 11.25 5.31 10.38
C PHE A 96 9.87 5.08 9.74
N MET A 97 9.83 5.00 8.41
CA MET A 97 8.61 4.69 7.64
C MET A 97 8.07 3.30 7.97
N THR A 98 8.94 2.31 8.15
CA THR A 98 8.54 0.94 8.52
C THR A 98 7.91 0.94 9.91
N SER A 99 8.51 1.63 10.88
CA SER A 99 7.95 1.77 12.21
C SER A 99 6.57 2.46 12.20
N LEU A 100 6.39 3.51 11.39
CA LEU A 100 5.10 4.17 11.21
C LEU A 100 4.02 3.32 10.53
N ALA A 101 4.42 2.43 9.62
CA ALA A 101 3.50 1.51 8.95
C ALA A 101 3.13 0.31 9.83
N SER A 102 4.08 -0.18 10.63
CA SER A 102 3.91 -1.37 11.47
C SER A 102 3.10 -1.10 12.73
N GLY A 103 3.34 0.01 13.43
CA GLY A 103 2.58 0.36 14.63
C GLY A 103 3.33 1.22 15.65
N PRO A 104 2.74 1.40 16.85
CA PRO A 104 3.27 2.27 17.88
C PRO A 104 4.61 1.76 18.42
N SER A 105 5.54 2.68 18.65
CA SER A 105 6.90 2.37 19.09
C SER A 105 7.07 2.37 20.62
N GLY A 106 6.09 2.92 21.36
CA GLY A 106 6.11 2.93 22.82
C GLY A 106 4.83 3.48 23.46
N PRO A 107 4.79 3.59 24.81
CA PRO A 107 3.59 4.00 25.55
C PRO A 107 3.06 5.40 25.20
N HIS A 108 3.92 6.29 24.70
CA HIS A 108 3.54 7.64 24.24
C HIS A 108 2.42 7.61 23.18
N ALA A 109 2.35 6.55 22.38
CA ALA A 109 1.39 6.40 21.29
C ALA A 109 -0.07 6.58 21.73
N ASN A 110 -0.42 6.16 22.95
CA ASN A 110 -1.77 6.25 23.50
C ASN A 110 -2.14 7.69 23.90
N PHE A 111 -1.18 8.57 24.12
CA PHE A 111 -1.44 9.96 24.51
C PHE A 111 -1.62 10.87 23.30
N ILE A 112 -0.98 10.55 22.17
CA ILE A 112 -1.08 11.30 20.92
C ILE A 112 -2.54 11.35 20.42
N SER A 113 -3.30 10.25 20.58
CA SER A 113 -4.73 10.21 20.21
C SER A 113 -5.61 11.18 21.01
N TYR A 114 -5.17 11.56 22.21
CA TYR A 114 -5.83 12.58 23.05
C TYR A 114 -5.26 13.98 22.83
N ASN A 115 -4.52 14.20 21.74
CA ASN A 115 -3.92 15.48 21.39
C ASN A 115 -2.90 15.98 22.45
N ILE A 116 -2.27 15.02 23.14
CA ILE A 116 -1.18 15.22 24.10
C ILE A 116 0.13 14.80 23.42
N ASP A 117 0.95 15.79 23.08
CA ASP A 117 2.26 15.57 22.50
C ASP A 117 3.17 14.85 23.50
N SER A 118 3.66 13.67 23.14
CA SER A 118 4.49 12.85 24.00
C SER A 118 5.48 12.03 23.20
N ILE A 119 6.62 11.74 23.83
CA ILE A 119 7.72 10.94 23.27
C ILE A 119 8.15 9.91 24.31
N THR A 120 8.63 8.74 23.87
CA THR A 120 9.23 7.76 24.78
C THR A 120 10.74 7.83 24.69
N LEU A 121 11.39 8.09 25.81
CA LEU A 121 12.85 8.04 25.95
C LEU A 121 13.26 6.68 26.50
N SER A 122 14.15 5.99 25.79
CA SER A 122 14.68 4.69 26.22
C SER A 122 16.20 4.72 26.17
N LEU A 123 16.84 4.24 27.24
CA LEU A 123 18.28 4.01 27.25
C LEU A 123 18.59 2.81 26.36
N THR A 124 19.47 2.97 25.37
CA THR A 124 19.81 1.91 24.41
C THR A 124 21.31 1.83 24.07
N LYS A 125 21.73 0.73 23.46
CA LYS A 125 23.09 0.51 22.98
C LYS A 125 23.16 0.77 21.47
N SER A 126 24.03 1.67 21.05
CA SER A 126 24.41 1.92 19.67
C SER A 126 25.76 1.27 19.38
N MET A 127 25.88 0.59 18.24
CA MET A 127 27.17 0.11 17.71
C MET A 127 28.05 1.24 17.16
N ALA A 128 27.45 2.39 16.80
CA ALA A 128 28.15 3.48 16.12
C ALA A 128 28.81 4.49 17.08
N SER A 129 28.44 4.50 18.36
CA SER A 129 29.05 5.37 19.35
C SER A 129 30.24 4.70 20.02
N ASN A 130 31.30 5.47 20.26
CA ASN A 130 32.43 5.05 21.10
C ASN A 130 31.93 4.42 22.41
N ASP A 131 32.73 3.51 22.97
CA ASP A 131 32.43 2.71 24.18
C ASP A 131 32.33 3.54 25.48
N ARG A 132 32.06 4.85 25.35
CA ARG A 132 31.80 5.76 26.47
C ARG A 132 30.47 5.35 27.11
N SER A 133 30.55 4.86 28.34
CA SER A 133 29.38 4.64 29.18
C SER A 133 28.60 5.94 29.35
N LEU A 134 27.27 5.89 29.20
CA LEU A 134 26.43 7.05 29.47
C LEU A 134 26.53 7.47 30.93
N SER A 135 26.86 8.74 31.16
CA SER A 135 26.74 9.32 32.50
C SER A 135 25.27 9.56 32.81
N THR A 136 24.78 8.96 33.90
CA THR A 136 23.42 9.22 34.40
C THR A 136 23.18 10.71 34.63
N ARG A 137 24.21 11.45 35.04
CA ARG A 137 24.16 12.90 35.23
C ARG A 137 23.90 13.65 33.92
N GLU A 138 24.55 13.25 32.84
CA GLU A 138 24.39 13.87 31.51
C GLU A 138 22.97 13.61 30.96
N VAL A 139 22.46 12.39 31.15
CA VAL A 139 21.09 12.02 30.79
C VAL A 139 20.08 12.85 31.58
N LEU A 140 20.23 12.94 32.91
CA LEU A 140 19.32 13.72 33.76
C LEU A 140 19.36 15.21 33.44
N ARG A 141 20.53 15.79 33.17
CA ARG A 141 20.65 17.19 32.71
C ARG A 141 19.97 17.41 31.37
N SER A 142 20.05 16.45 30.46
CA SER A 142 19.34 16.52 29.17
C SER A 142 17.83 16.52 29.40
N ILE A 143 17.31 15.59 30.22
CA ILE A 143 15.88 15.54 30.56
C ILE A 143 15.43 16.84 31.24
N GLU A 144 16.21 17.36 32.20
CA GLU A 144 15.95 18.63 32.88
C GLU A 144 15.88 19.79 31.88
N MET A 145 16.77 19.82 30.89
CA MET A 145 16.75 20.83 29.84
C MET A 145 15.49 20.73 28.96
N VAL A 146 15.04 19.53 28.61
CA VAL A 146 13.78 19.34 27.87
C VAL A 146 12.59 19.82 28.70
N VAL A 147 12.50 19.39 29.96
CA VAL A 147 11.41 19.81 30.87
C VAL A 147 11.42 21.32 31.07
N ARG A 148 12.58 21.94 31.26
CA ARG A 148 12.71 23.39 31.37
C ARG A 148 12.29 24.11 30.08
N ALA A 149 12.67 23.59 28.92
CA ALA A 149 12.28 24.16 27.64
C ALA A 149 10.75 24.13 27.48
N LEU A 150 10.12 22.99 27.79
CA LEU A 150 8.66 22.82 27.72
C LEU A 150 7.92 23.65 28.78
N SER A 151 8.47 23.76 29.99
CA SER A 151 7.88 24.55 31.09
C SER A 151 7.94 26.06 30.84
N ASN A 152 8.88 26.51 30.00
CA ASN A 152 9.04 27.91 29.63
C ASN A 152 8.27 28.26 28.34
N LEU A 153 7.51 27.32 27.77
CA LEU A 153 6.64 27.62 26.64
C LEU A 153 5.47 28.49 27.12
N GLU A 154 5.34 29.69 26.56
CA GLU A 154 4.20 30.58 26.82
C GLU A 154 2.92 30.11 26.12
N GLU A 155 3.07 29.38 25.01
CA GLU A 155 1.99 28.86 24.18
C GLU A 155 2.15 27.35 23.94
N LYS A 156 1.02 26.66 23.68
CA LYS A 156 1.07 25.26 23.21
C LYS A 156 1.77 25.21 21.85
N LEU A 157 2.44 24.09 21.55
CA LEU A 157 3.09 23.87 20.26
C LEU A 157 2.04 23.91 19.12
N HIS A 158 1.97 25.04 18.41
CA HIS A 158 0.87 25.33 17.46
C HIS A 158 1.29 25.35 15.98
N GLN A 159 2.59 25.27 15.65
CA GLN A 159 3.07 25.48 14.27
C GLN A 159 3.80 24.27 13.63
N SER A 160 4.10 23.25 14.40
CA SER A 160 5.02 22.20 13.94
C SER A 160 4.24 21.06 13.27
N PHE A 161 4.77 20.62 12.12
CA PHE A 161 4.18 19.59 11.28
C PHE A 161 3.88 18.32 12.10
N PHE A 162 2.64 17.83 12.05
CA PHE A 162 2.24 16.50 12.56
C PHE A 162 2.48 15.38 11.52
N LEU A 163 2.89 15.78 10.32
CA LEU A 163 3.08 14.92 9.16
C LEU A 163 4.49 15.15 8.62
N TYR A 164 5.44 14.34 9.11
CA TYR A 164 6.84 14.41 8.70
C TYR A 164 7.46 13.02 8.64
N VAL A 165 8.58 12.93 7.95
CA VAL A 165 9.43 11.75 7.92
C VAL A 165 10.83 12.15 8.37
N LEU A 166 11.50 11.34 9.18
CA LEU A 166 12.84 11.62 9.69
C LEU A 166 13.89 10.72 9.02
N PRO A 167 14.66 11.24 8.03
CA PRO A 167 15.81 10.51 7.50
C PRO A 167 16.95 10.40 8.51
N SER A 168 17.10 11.39 9.38
CA SER A 168 18.15 11.46 10.40
C SER A 168 17.69 12.30 11.59
N THR A 169 18.48 12.35 12.66
CA THR A 169 18.21 13.16 13.86
C THR A 169 18.26 14.67 13.60
N SER A 170 18.86 15.10 12.49
CA SER A 170 19.00 16.52 12.15
C SER A 170 18.25 16.95 10.91
N THR A 171 17.62 16.03 10.18
CA THR A 171 16.91 16.31 8.93
C THR A 171 15.50 15.76 9.01
N PHE A 172 14.56 16.50 8.45
CA PHE A 172 13.18 16.06 8.32
C PHE A 172 12.71 16.34 6.90
N VAL A 173 11.72 15.57 6.46
CA VAL A 173 11.01 15.75 5.19
C VAL A 173 9.57 16.10 5.53
N SER A 174 9.09 17.21 4.98
CA SER A 174 7.73 17.70 5.26
C SER A 174 6.68 16.99 4.40
N VAL A 175 5.41 17.09 4.80
CA VAL A 175 4.26 16.62 4.00
C VAL A 175 4.26 17.16 2.58
N GLY A 176 4.69 18.40 2.38
CA GLY A 176 4.75 19.02 1.06
C GLY A 176 5.73 18.32 0.11
N GLU A 177 6.78 17.69 0.63
CA GLU A 177 7.82 17.04 -0.17
C GLU A 177 7.53 15.55 -0.38
N TYR A 178 7.16 14.84 0.69
CA TYR A 178 6.95 13.40 0.56
C TYR A 178 5.65 13.07 -0.20
N TYR A 179 4.65 13.95 -0.21
CA TYR A 179 3.39 13.66 -0.91
C TYR A 179 3.61 13.43 -2.42
N TYR A 180 4.61 14.09 -3.01
CA TYR A 180 4.98 13.87 -4.40
C TYR A 180 5.42 12.43 -4.68
N THR A 181 6.02 11.73 -3.71
CA THR A 181 6.47 10.34 -3.93
C THR A 181 5.29 9.39 -4.04
N VAL A 182 4.22 9.58 -3.24
CA VAL A 182 2.97 8.82 -3.36
C VAL A 182 2.30 9.11 -4.69
N ALA A 183 2.19 10.40 -5.05
CA ALA A 183 1.61 10.80 -6.32
C ALA A 183 2.37 10.18 -7.52
N LEU A 184 3.71 10.13 -7.44
CA LEU A 184 4.56 9.49 -8.46
C LEU A 184 4.37 7.96 -8.48
N ALA A 185 4.29 7.31 -7.32
CA ALA A 185 4.06 5.87 -7.23
C ALA A 185 2.69 5.47 -7.84
N ILE A 186 1.67 6.29 -7.66
CA ILE A 186 0.31 6.08 -8.20
C ILE A 186 0.18 6.61 -9.64
N SER A 187 1.11 7.45 -10.11
CA SER A 187 1.04 8.09 -11.43
C SER A 187 0.80 7.11 -12.60
N PRO A 188 1.32 5.87 -12.63
CA PRO A 188 0.98 4.93 -13.71
C PRO A 188 -0.50 4.54 -13.72
N ALA A 189 -1.12 4.40 -12.54
CA ALA A 189 -2.54 4.12 -12.42
C ALA A 189 -3.39 5.33 -12.84
N VAL A 190 -2.98 6.55 -12.47
CA VAL A 190 -3.65 7.80 -12.91
C VAL A 190 -3.54 7.97 -14.43
N ALA A 191 -2.35 7.80 -15.00
CA ALA A 191 -2.13 7.90 -16.43
C ALA A 191 -2.96 6.86 -17.19
N HIS A 192 -3.02 5.62 -16.69
CA HIS A 192 -3.83 4.56 -17.29
C HIS A 192 -5.34 4.84 -17.14
N MET A 193 -5.78 5.41 -16.02
CA MET A 193 -7.16 5.86 -15.84
C MET A 193 -7.53 6.95 -16.85
N LEU A 194 -6.67 7.97 -17.02
CA LEU A 194 -6.90 9.06 -17.97
C LEU A 194 -6.86 8.56 -19.42
N TYR A 195 -5.93 7.65 -19.74
CA TYR A 195 -5.86 6.98 -21.05
C TYR A 195 -7.15 6.22 -21.34
N LEU A 196 -7.71 5.51 -20.35
CA LEU A 196 -9.01 4.84 -20.48
C LEU A 196 -10.14 5.84 -20.63
N ALA A 197 -10.15 6.93 -19.88
CA ALA A 197 -11.17 7.96 -19.98
C ALA A 197 -11.20 8.60 -21.38
N ASN A 198 -10.04 8.90 -21.96
CA ASN A 198 -9.96 9.57 -23.26
C ASN A 198 -10.21 8.63 -24.46
N ASN A 199 -9.82 7.36 -24.35
CA ASN A 199 -9.96 6.38 -25.44
C ASN A 199 -11.23 5.53 -25.35
N THR A 200 -12.11 5.82 -24.40
CA THR A 200 -13.43 5.18 -24.31
C THR A 200 -14.52 6.21 -24.60
N SER A 201 -15.58 5.78 -25.27
CA SER A 201 -16.73 6.64 -25.54
C SER A 201 -17.35 7.13 -24.23
N GLY A 202 -17.66 8.43 -24.13
CA GLY A 202 -18.09 9.10 -22.89
C GLY A 202 -19.23 8.42 -22.13
N MET A 203 -20.15 7.72 -22.80
CA MET A 203 -21.23 6.97 -22.13
C MET A 203 -20.74 5.81 -21.25
N ARG A 204 -19.62 5.16 -21.60
CA ARG A 204 -19.05 4.07 -20.80
C ARG A 204 -18.39 4.60 -19.54
N VAL A 205 -17.69 5.72 -19.66
CA VAL A 205 -17.06 6.40 -18.52
C VAL A 205 -18.13 6.92 -17.57
N ALA A 206 -19.18 7.56 -18.11
CA ALA A 206 -20.31 8.04 -17.31
C ALA A 206 -21.02 6.89 -16.57
N PHE A 207 -21.25 5.76 -17.24
CA PHE A 207 -21.87 4.59 -16.60
C PHE A 207 -20.95 3.95 -15.55
N ALA A 208 -19.66 3.81 -15.83
CA ALA A 208 -18.68 3.29 -14.88
C ALA A 208 -18.55 4.19 -13.64
N LEU A 209 -18.55 5.51 -13.82
CA LEU A 209 -18.58 6.48 -12.72
C LEU A 209 -19.90 6.40 -11.94
N THR A 210 -21.03 6.23 -12.61
CA THR A 210 -22.33 6.09 -11.93
C THR A 210 -22.35 4.83 -11.07
N VAL A 211 -21.89 3.69 -11.60
CA VAL A 211 -21.77 2.44 -10.83
C VAL A 211 -20.82 2.62 -9.64
N PHE A 212 -19.67 3.28 -9.85
CA PHE A 212 -18.75 3.60 -8.76
C PHE A 212 -19.43 4.43 -7.66
N VAL A 213 -20.12 5.51 -8.01
CA VAL A 213 -20.85 6.36 -7.05
C VAL A 213 -21.95 5.58 -6.32
N VAL A 214 -22.70 4.72 -7.01
CA VAL A 214 -23.74 3.88 -6.38
C VAL A 214 -23.12 2.90 -5.38
N VAL A 215 -22.00 2.27 -5.72
CA VAL A 215 -21.27 1.37 -4.82
C VAL A 215 -20.75 2.14 -3.60
N GLU A 216 -20.20 3.33 -3.78
CA GLU A 216 -19.75 4.18 -2.67
C GLU A 216 -20.90 4.59 -1.73
N VAL A 217 -22.05 4.98 -2.26
CA VAL A 217 -23.24 5.30 -1.46
C VAL A 217 -23.73 4.09 -0.67
N LEU A 218 -23.72 2.90 -1.28
CA LEU A 218 -24.10 1.65 -0.60
C LEU A 218 -23.10 1.29 0.50
N CYS A 219 -21.80 1.44 0.24
CA CYS A 219 -20.74 1.24 1.24
C CYS A 219 -20.88 2.21 2.41
N ALA A 220 -21.16 3.49 2.14
CA ALA A 220 -21.39 4.50 3.18
C ALA A 220 -22.64 4.17 4.03
N LEU A 221 -23.73 3.73 3.39
CA LEU A 221 -24.93 3.25 4.09
C LEU A 221 -24.63 2.04 4.97
N LEU A 222 -23.90 1.06 4.45
CA LEU A 222 -23.50 -0.13 5.20
C LEU A 222 -22.60 0.25 6.39
N LEU A 223 -21.66 1.18 6.20
CA LEU A 223 -20.83 1.72 7.27
C LEU A 223 -21.68 2.38 8.36
N VAL A 224 -22.67 3.20 8.00
CA VAL A 224 -23.59 3.83 8.96
C VAL A 224 -24.41 2.77 9.72
N ILE A 225 -24.93 1.75 9.04
CA ILE A 225 -25.68 0.65 9.67
C ILE A 225 -24.79 -0.12 10.65
N VAL A 226 -23.56 -0.44 10.24
CA VAL A 226 -22.57 -1.10 11.08
C VAL A 226 -22.22 -0.22 12.27
N CYS A 227 -21.83 1.03 12.08
CA CYS A 227 -21.58 1.96 13.18
C CYS A 227 -22.79 2.10 14.12
N GLY A 228 -24.02 2.09 13.59
CA GLY A 228 -25.25 2.08 14.39
C GLY A 228 -25.45 0.80 15.20
N TYR A 229 -25.14 -0.36 14.62
CA TYR A 229 -25.21 -1.66 15.31
C TYR A 229 -24.19 -1.76 16.44
N PHE A 230 -22.95 -1.33 16.19
CA PHE A 230 -21.84 -1.36 17.15
C PHE A 230 -21.92 -0.25 18.22
N SER A 231 -22.67 0.83 17.99
CA SER A 231 -22.90 1.90 18.97
C SER A 231 -24.09 1.64 19.90
N SER A 232 -24.78 0.51 19.78
CA SER A 232 -25.88 0.17 20.68
C SER A 232 -25.41 -0.02 22.14
N PRO A 233 -26.15 0.50 23.14
CA PRO A 233 -25.70 0.56 24.54
C PRO A 233 -25.48 -0.80 25.21
N ALA A 234 -25.92 -1.91 24.61
CA ALA A 234 -25.60 -3.26 25.05
C ALA A 234 -24.10 -3.61 24.93
N ALA A 235 -23.36 -2.94 24.04
CA ALA A 235 -21.92 -3.16 23.85
C ALA A 235 -21.06 -2.51 24.96
N LEU A 236 -21.60 -1.55 25.71
CA LEU A 236 -20.88 -0.79 26.73
C LEU A 236 -20.94 -1.42 28.13
N LEU A 237 -21.83 -2.40 28.34
CA LEU A 237 -22.15 -3.00 29.65
C LEU A 237 -21.51 -4.39 29.89
N GLU A 238 -20.86 -5.00 28.90
CA GLU A 238 -20.15 -6.29 29.01
C GLU A 238 -18.62 -6.11 29.24
N SER A 239 -18.21 -5.03 29.90
CA SER A 239 -16.81 -4.58 30.02
C SER A 239 -15.93 -5.36 31.02
N HIS A 240 -16.09 -6.68 31.16
CA HIS A 240 -15.27 -7.46 32.10
C HIS A 240 -14.79 -8.84 31.62
N SER A 241 -15.10 -9.26 30.40
CA SER A 241 -14.56 -10.51 29.80
C SER A 241 -14.08 -10.28 28.37
N GLN A 242 -13.16 -9.31 28.21
CA GLN A 242 -13.25 -8.35 27.11
C GLN A 242 -12.34 -8.57 25.88
N SER A 243 -11.32 -9.44 25.88
CA SER A 243 -10.44 -9.57 24.70
C SER A 243 -11.00 -10.46 23.59
N ASN A 244 -11.45 -11.68 23.94
CA ASN A 244 -11.77 -12.71 22.94
C ASN A 244 -13.13 -12.48 22.26
N ALA A 245 -14.11 -11.91 22.98
CA ALA A 245 -15.42 -11.62 22.42
C ALA A 245 -15.40 -10.42 21.45
N LEU A 246 -14.61 -9.38 21.74
CA LEU A 246 -14.41 -8.24 20.85
C LEU A 246 -13.64 -8.65 19.60
N ALA A 247 -12.56 -9.41 19.74
CA ALA A 247 -11.83 -9.98 18.60
C ALA A 247 -12.74 -10.81 17.70
N THR A 248 -13.57 -11.68 18.28
CA THR A 248 -14.52 -12.50 17.53
C THR A 248 -15.56 -11.65 16.79
N ARG A 249 -16.08 -10.57 17.38
CA ARG A 249 -17.00 -9.63 16.73
C ARG A 249 -16.34 -8.92 15.53
N TRP A 250 -15.10 -8.47 15.67
CA TRP A 250 -14.35 -7.85 14.57
C TRP A 250 -13.97 -8.85 13.46
N TRP A 251 -13.65 -10.09 13.82
CA TRP A 251 -13.50 -11.20 12.87
C TRP A 251 -14.80 -11.45 12.10
N THR A 252 -15.95 -11.51 12.79
CA THR A 252 -17.23 -11.68 12.09
C THR A 252 -17.53 -10.52 11.14
N LEU A 253 -17.15 -9.29 11.50
CA LEU A 253 -17.29 -8.12 10.63
C LEU A 253 -16.34 -8.17 9.42
N ALA A 254 -15.07 -8.49 9.63
CA ALA A 254 -14.09 -8.60 8.55
C ALA A 254 -14.44 -9.73 7.56
N VAL A 255 -14.89 -10.87 8.09
CA VAL A 255 -15.35 -12.01 7.29
C VAL A 255 -16.65 -11.67 6.56
N THR A 256 -17.62 -11.05 7.22
CA THR A 256 -18.88 -10.66 6.56
C THR A 256 -18.65 -9.63 5.46
N ILE A 257 -17.82 -8.61 5.69
CA ILE A 257 -17.44 -7.64 4.65
C ILE A 257 -16.73 -8.36 3.49
N SER A 258 -15.76 -9.23 3.77
CA SER A 258 -15.03 -9.95 2.72
C SER A 258 -15.92 -10.91 1.92
N VAL A 259 -16.87 -11.59 2.59
CA VAL A 259 -17.86 -12.48 1.95
C VAL A 259 -18.88 -11.68 1.13
N VAL A 260 -19.38 -10.57 1.66
CA VAL A 260 -20.27 -9.67 0.92
C VAL A 260 -19.56 -9.08 -0.29
N GLN A 261 -18.30 -8.68 -0.15
CA GLN A 261 -17.49 -8.18 -1.25
C GLN A 261 -17.21 -9.28 -2.30
N ALA A 262 -16.94 -10.51 -1.88
CA ALA A 262 -16.82 -11.65 -2.78
C ALA A 262 -18.15 -11.94 -3.50
N LEU A 263 -19.29 -11.89 -2.80
CA LEU A 263 -20.63 -12.03 -3.39
C LEU A 263 -20.94 -10.90 -4.37
N VAL A 264 -20.59 -9.65 -4.05
CA VAL A 264 -20.74 -8.52 -4.96
C VAL A 264 -19.89 -8.74 -6.21
N VAL A 265 -18.64 -9.15 -6.07
CA VAL A 265 -17.77 -9.46 -7.23
C VAL A 265 -18.31 -10.66 -8.03
N LEU A 266 -18.87 -11.68 -7.37
CA LEU A 266 -19.39 -12.89 -8.04
C LEU A 266 -20.79 -12.71 -8.66
N ILE A 267 -21.61 -11.79 -8.15
CA ILE A 267 -22.99 -11.57 -8.63
C ILE A 267 -23.05 -10.30 -9.47
N VAL A 268 -22.60 -9.17 -8.92
CA VAL A 268 -22.68 -7.87 -9.58
C VAL A 268 -21.77 -7.87 -10.82
N LEU A 269 -20.55 -8.42 -10.76
CA LEU A 269 -19.64 -8.35 -11.90
C LEU A 269 -20.09 -9.17 -13.13
N PRO A 270 -20.64 -10.40 -13.00
CA PRO A 270 -21.25 -11.10 -14.15
C PRO A 270 -22.53 -10.42 -14.67
N THR A 271 -23.31 -9.78 -13.80
CA THR A 271 -24.47 -8.98 -14.26
C THR A 271 -24.03 -7.69 -14.98
N LEU A 272 -22.96 -7.03 -14.54
CA LEU A 272 -22.37 -5.91 -15.26
C LEU A 272 -21.82 -6.38 -16.63
N ARG A 273 -21.32 -7.61 -16.74
CA ARG A 273 -20.86 -8.21 -18.00
C ARG A 273 -22.00 -8.45 -19.00
N SER A 274 -23.22 -8.74 -18.55
CA SER A 274 -24.36 -8.95 -19.46
C SER A 274 -24.99 -7.63 -19.94
N VAL A 275 -24.66 -6.50 -19.30
CA VAL A 275 -25.20 -5.20 -19.68
C VAL A 275 -24.51 -4.68 -20.95
N VAL A 276 -25.28 -4.60 -22.03
CA VAL A 276 -24.84 -4.16 -23.36
C VAL A 276 -24.20 -2.77 -23.32
N ARG A 277 -24.59 -1.87 -22.41
CA ARG A 277 -23.97 -0.52 -22.26
C ARG A 277 -22.51 -0.53 -21.81
N PHE A 278 -22.01 -1.61 -21.21
CA PHE A 278 -20.58 -1.75 -20.94
C PHE A 278 -19.78 -2.20 -22.17
N SER A 279 -20.44 -2.79 -23.17
CA SER A 279 -19.87 -3.18 -24.45
C SER A 279 -20.11 -2.09 -25.49
N GLY A 280 -19.12 -1.75 -26.30
CA GLY A 280 -19.28 -0.78 -27.39
C GLY A 280 -19.72 0.63 -27.01
N CYS A 281 -19.54 1.60 -27.90
CA CYS A 281 -20.76 2.21 -28.41
C CYS A 281 -21.11 1.34 -29.62
N VAL A 282 -21.92 0.30 -29.41
CA VAL A 282 -22.26 -0.65 -30.47
C VAL A 282 -22.87 0.10 -31.66
N GLU A 283 -23.68 1.12 -31.36
CA GLU A 283 -24.28 2.02 -32.34
C GLU A 283 -23.26 2.79 -33.19
N ILE A 284 -22.20 3.35 -32.57
CA ILE A 284 -21.14 4.08 -33.30
C ILE A 284 -20.32 3.11 -34.16
N TYR A 285 -20.04 1.91 -33.63
CA TYR A 285 -19.37 0.87 -34.40
C TYR A 285 -20.20 0.44 -35.61
N ASP A 286 -21.48 0.14 -35.40
CA ASP A 286 -22.40 -0.29 -36.44
C ASP A 286 -22.62 0.81 -37.48
N TRP A 287 -22.74 2.07 -37.05
CA TRP A 287 -22.81 3.21 -37.95
C TRP A 287 -21.52 3.34 -38.79
N ARG A 288 -20.33 3.30 -38.17
CA ARG A 288 -19.06 3.38 -38.92
C ARG A 288 -18.87 2.22 -39.88
N LYS A 289 -19.31 1.02 -39.50
CA LYS A 289 -19.31 -0.16 -40.37
C LYS A 289 -20.25 0.01 -41.56
N LYS A 290 -21.45 0.56 -41.34
CA LYS A 290 -22.41 0.87 -42.40
C LYS A 290 -21.87 1.94 -43.36
N VAL A 291 -21.23 3.00 -42.84
CA VAL A 291 -20.59 4.05 -43.65
C VAL A 291 -19.45 3.47 -44.48
N ALA A 292 -18.56 2.67 -43.88
CA ALA A 292 -17.46 2.05 -44.62
C ALA A 292 -17.96 1.09 -45.72
N ALA A 293 -19.04 0.34 -45.47
CA ALA A 293 -19.67 -0.51 -46.49
C ALA A 293 -20.28 0.31 -47.63
N TYR A 294 -20.94 1.43 -47.30
CA TYR A 294 -21.49 2.35 -48.29
C TYR A 294 -20.40 3.02 -49.15
N ASP A 295 -19.31 3.48 -48.52
CA ASP A 295 -18.18 4.09 -49.23
C ASP A 295 -17.49 3.10 -50.17
N ALA A 296 -17.34 1.83 -49.75
CA ALA A 296 -16.78 0.77 -50.60
C ALA A 296 -17.71 0.45 -51.79
N GLU A 297 -19.02 0.44 -51.59
CA GLU A 297 -19.99 0.25 -52.67
C GLU A 297 -19.94 1.40 -53.68
N GLN A 298 -19.84 2.65 -53.20
CA GLN A 298 -19.71 3.83 -54.04
C GLN A 298 -18.39 3.84 -54.82
N GLN A 299 -17.27 3.47 -54.20
CA GLN A 299 -15.98 3.33 -54.89
C GLN A 299 -16.05 2.26 -55.99
N THR A 300 -16.72 1.13 -55.73
CA THR A 300 -16.89 0.06 -56.72
C THR A 300 -17.72 0.54 -57.91
N LYS A 301 -18.82 1.28 -57.67
CA LYS A 301 -19.65 1.88 -58.73
C LYS A 301 -18.85 2.89 -59.57
N LEU A 302 -18.06 3.76 -58.93
CA LEU A 302 -17.23 4.76 -59.61
C LEU A 302 -16.12 4.12 -60.48
N ILE A 303 -15.52 3.01 -60.03
CA ILE A 303 -14.53 2.24 -60.81
C ILE A 303 -15.19 1.58 -62.03
N GLN A 304 -16.42 1.10 -61.88
CA GLN A 304 -17.19 0.47 -62.95
C GLN A 304 -17.67 1.46 -64.01
N GLU A 305 -18.00 2.70 -63.61
CA GLU A 305 -18.38 3.78 -64.53
C GLU A 305 -17.19 4.43 -65.26
N LYS A 306 -16.01 4.51 -64.63
CA LYS A 306 -14.84 5.21 -65.22
C LYS A 306 -13.92 4.35 -66.09
N GLY A 307 -14.25 3.09 -66.35
CA GLY A 307 -13.50 2.25 -67.28
C GLY A 307 -12.00 2.17 -66.95
N GLY A 308 -11.67 1.54 -65.82
CA GLY A 308 -10.31 1.06 -65.55
C GLY A 308 -9.20 2.12 -65.58
N SER A 309 -9.21 3.05 -64.62
CA SER A 309 -7.99 3.75 -64.23
C SER A 309 -7.93 3.82 -62.72
N GLU A 310 -6.99 3.07 -62.14
CA GLU A 310 -6.60 3.16 -60.72
C GLU A 310 -5.94 4.52 -60.48
N THR A 311 -6.73 5.57 -60.26
CA THR A 311 -6.21 6.79 -59.62
C THR A 311 -6.54 6.70 -58.14
N ALA A 312 -5.52 6.37 -57.36
CA ALA A 312 -5.55 6.29 -55.91
C ALA A 312 -6.22 7.54 -55.30
N LEU A 313 -7.38 7.37 -54.67
CA LEU A 313 -8.04 8.43 -53.93
C LEU A 313 -8.37 7.95 -52.51
N SER A 314 -7.54 8.43 -51.59
CA SER A 314 -7.68 8.53 -50.13
C SER A 314 -8.04 7.24 -49.36
N GLU A 315 -7.05 6.76 -48.58
CA GLU A 315 -7.27 5.86 -47.45
C GLU A 315 -8.36 6.42 -46.51
N PRO A 316 -9.33 5.61 -46.04
CA PRO A 316 -10.17 6.03 -44.93
C PRO A 316 -9.31 6.00 -43.65
N SER A 317 -8.77 7.17 -43.27
CA SER A 317 -7.89 7.35 -42.11
C SER A 317 -8.57 7.17 -40.74
N ASN A 318 -9.84 6.75 -40.69
CA ASN A 318 -10.56 6.52 -39.45
C ASN A 318 -10.78 5.02 -39.23
N LYS A 319 -9.77 4.34 -38.67
CA LYS A 319 -9.87 2.94 -38.23
C LYS A 319 -11.14 2.74 -37.39
N ILE A 320 -11.98 1.79 -37.79
CA ILE A 320 -13.18 1.39 -37.04
C ILE A 320 -12.70 0.95 -35.64
N PRO A 321 -13.22 1.54 -34.54
CA PRO A 321 -12.80 1.18 -33.19
C PRO A 321 -13.12 -0.29 -32.93
N GLU A 322 -12.19 -1.08 -32.42
CA GLU A 322 -12.48 -2.47 -32.05
C GLU A 322 -13.49 -2.52 -30.89
N LEU A 323 -14.52 -3.38 -31.05
CA LEU A 323 -15.51 -3.62 -30.01
C LEU A 323 -14.87 -4.34 -28.83
N ASP A 324 -14.67 -3.59 -27.76
CA ASP A 324 -14.20 -4.17 -26.52
C ASP A 324 -15.33 -4.83 -25.71
N SER A 325 -15.05 -6.02 -25.16
CA SER A 325 -15.96 -6.89 -24.39
C SER A 325 -16.35 -6.34 -23.01
N GLY A 326 -15.95 -5.10 -22.68
CA GLY A 326 -16.31 -4.39 -21.46
C GLY A 326 -15.21 -4.39 -20.37
N TRP A 327 -14.11 -5.12 -20.57
CA TRP A 327 -13.04 -5.19 -19.57
C TRP A 327 -12.34 -3.86 -19.34
N ARG A 328 -12.28 -2.95 -20.34
CA ARG A 328 -11.75 -1.59 -20.15
C ARG A 328 -12.53 -0.79 -19.11
N ALA A 329 -13.85 -0.99 -19.02
CA ALA A 329 -14.67 -0.29 -18.02
C ALA A 329 -14.46 -0.86 -16.61
N VAL A 330 -14.34 -2.18 -16.48
CA VAL A 330 -13.97 -2.84 -15.21
C VAL A 330 -12.59 -2.34 -14.76
N LYS A 331 -11.63 -2.30 -15.69
CA LYS A 331 -10.29 -1.77 -15.41
C LYS A 331 -10.31 -0.29 -15.02
N PHE A 332 -11.18 0.52 -15.61
CA PHE A 332 -11.35 1.92 -15.21
C PHE A 332 -11.80 2.02 -13.75
N ILE A 333 -12.81 1.24 -13.34
CA ILE A 333 -13.31 1.19 -11.96
C ILE A 333 -12.19 0.71 -11.01
N THR A 334 -11.47 -0.35 -11.36
CA THR A 334 -10.35 -0.86 -10.54
C THR A 334 -9.26 0.19 -10.35
N MET A 335 -8.90 0.93 -11.40
CA MET A 335 -7.91 2.02 -11.28
C MET A 335 -8.46 3.19 -10.47
N ALA A 336 -9.76 3.52 -10.58
CA ALA A 336 -10.40 4.57 -9.79
C ALA A 336 -10.37 4.26 -8.29
N ILE A 337 -10.76 3.04 -7.91
CA ILE A 337 -10.70 2.56 -6.52
C ILE A 337 -9.26 2.64 -6.01
N LEU A 338 -8.29 2.15 -6.79
CA LEU A 338 -6.87 2.16 -6.39
C LEU A 338 -6.36 3.58 -6.14
N VAL A 339 -6.58 4.51 -7.08
CA VAL A 339 -6.11 5.90 -6.95
C VAL A 339 -6.77 6.58 -5.75
N TYR A 340 -8.10 6.48 -5.63
CA TYR A 340 -8.85 7.10 -4.54
C TYR A 340 -8.40 6.58 -3.17
N ALA A 341 -8.30 5.25 -3.03
CA ALA A 341 -7.88 4.59 -1.80
C ALA A 341 -6.49 5.05 -1.33
N HIS A 342 -5.52 5.14 -2.24
CA HIS A 342 -4.16 5.54 -1.89
C HIS A 342 -4.01 7.06 -1.71
N CYS A 343 -4.85 7.88 -2.32
CA CYS A 343 -4.92 9.30 -2.00
C CYS A 343 -5.40 9.53 -0.56
N ILE A 344 -6.46 8.83 -0.13
CA ILE A 344 -6.93 8.90 1.27
C ILE A 344 -5.87 8.34 2.22
N LEU A 345 -5.35 7.14 1.92
CA LEU A 345 -4.33 6.52 2.76
C LEU A 345 -3.06 7.37 2.82
N GLY A 346 -2.70 8.06 1.75
CA GLY A 346 -1.55 8.98 1.73
C GLY A 346 -1.67 10.14 2.71
N ILE A 347 -2.89 10.58 3.01
CA ILE A 347 -3.17 11.61 4.03
C ILE A 347 -3.18 11.00 5.43
N LEU A 348 -3.76 9.81 5.59
CA LEU A 348 -3.94 9.18 6.90
C LEU A 348 -2.66 8.51 7.43
N ASN A 349 -1.94 7.78 6.57
CA ASN A 349 -0.69 7.10 6.87
C ASN A 349 0.15 6.99 5.59
N TYR A 350 0.97 8.01 5.34
CA TYR A 350 1.85 8.08 4.17
C TYR A 350 2.74 6.84 3.99
N PRO A 351 3.46 6.33 5.00
CA PRO A 351 4.33 5.18 4.84
C PRO A 351 3.57 3.93 4.37
N MET A 352 2.42 3.67 4.97
CA MET A 352 1.54 2.57 4.55
C MET A 352 1.06 2.78 3.11
N ALA A 353 0.66 4.01 2.74
CA ALA A 353 0.25 4.32 1.38
C ALA A 353 1.35 4.07 0.35
N LEU A 354 2.59 4.49 0.63
CA LEU A 354 3.70 4.30 -0.30
C LEU A 354 4.05 2.82 -0.46
N PHE A 355 4.19 2.09 0.64
CA PHE A 355 4.52 0.67 0.61
C PHE A 355 3.45 -0.17 -0.09
N CYS A 356 2.19 0.21 0.02
CA CYS A 356 1.11 -0.46 -0.70
C CYS A 356 0.95 0.02 -2.16
N ALA A 357 1.22 1.29 -2.47
CA ALA A 357 1.08 1.84 -3.82
C ALA A 357 2.06 1.21 -4.81
N ILE A 358 3.32 1.00 -4.40
CA ILE A 358 4.39 0.45 -5.27
C ILE A 358 3.97 -0.89 -5.91
N PRO A 359 3.59 -1.93 -5.13
CA PRO A 359 3.18 -3.19 -5.72
C PRO A 359 1.82 -3.09 -6.44
N MET A 360 0.92 -2.20 -6.00
CA MET A 360 -0.41 -2.07 -6.60
C MET A 360 -0.39 -1.32 -7.94
N ALA A 361 0.59 -0.45 -8.19
CA ALA A 361 0.79 0.20 -9.48
C ALA A 361 1.00 -0.81 -10.62
N HIS A 362 1.50 -2.01 -10.32
CA HIS A 362 1.63 -3.08 -11.31
C HIS A 362 0.27 -3.62 -11.80
N PHE A 363 -0.81 -3.52 -11.01
CA PHE A 363 -2.15 -3.90 -11.46
C PHE A 363 -2.63 -3.04 -12.65
N ALA A 364 -2.11 -1.82 -12.81
CA ALA A 364 -2.38 -1.01 -14.00
C ALA A 364 -1.89 -1.65 -15.30
N ARG A 365 -0.91 -2.55 -15.24
CA ARG A 365 -0.36 -3.25 -16.42
C ARG A 365 -1.17 -4.47 -16.84
N VAL A 366 -2.09 -4.94 -15.99
CA VAL A 366 -2.88 -6.16 -16.24
C VAL A 366 -3.88 -5.92 -17.38
N VAL A 367 -3.89 -6.84 -18.34
CA VAL A 367 -4.69 -6.80 -19.56
C VAL A 367 -5.16 -8.25 -19.83
N PRO A 368 -6.30 -8.48 -20.52
CA PRO A 368 -6.77 -9.83 -20.79
C PRO A 368 -5.74 -10.69 -21.53
N TYR A 369 -5.62 -11.95 -21.11
CA TYR A 369 -4.66 -12.92 -21.63
C TYR A 369 -4.66 -13.00 -23.16
N SER A 370 -5.82 -12.97 -23.79
CA SER A 370 -5.97 -13.13 -25.24
C SER A 370 -5.47 -11.94 -26.08
N THR A 371 -5.15 -10.79 -25.47
CA THR A 371 -4.82 -9.55 -26.20
C THR A 371 -3.35 -9.14 -26.09
N SER A 372 -2.58 -9.82 -25.24
CA SER A 372 -1.18 -9.46 -24.94
C SER A 372 -0.22 -10.58 -25.38
N PRO A 373 1.04 -10.24 -25.71
CA PRO A 373 2.05 -11.22 -26.09
C PRO A 373 2.39 -12.14 -24.91
N MET A 374 2.85 -13.36 -25.22
CA MET A 374 3.12 -14.43 -24.25
C MET A 374 4.00 -13.98 -23.08
N VAL A 375 5.08 -13.23 -23.34
CA VAL A 375 6.01 -12.73 -22.30
C VAL A 375 5.30 -11.80 -21.30
N LYS A 376 4.46 -10.89 -21.80
CA LYS A 376 3.70 -9.96 -20.96
C LYS A 376 2.65 -10.69 -20.12
N ASN A 377 2.04 -11.73 -20.67
CA ASN A 377 1.09 -12.58 -19.94
C ASN A 377 1.77 -13.37 -18.83
N ILE A 378 2.95 -13.96 -19.10
CA ILE A 378 3.75 -14.67 -18.09
C ILE A 378 4.13 -13.70 -16.96
N TRP A 379 4.62 -12.51 -17.29
CA TRP A 379 4.98 -11.50 -16.28
C TRP A 379 3.78 -11.04 -15.45
N SER A 380 2.64 -10.78 -16.11
CA SER A 380 1.42 -10.36 -15.41
C SER A 380 0.85 -11.48 -14.53
N GLY A 381 0.89 -12.72 -15.00
CA GLY A 381 0.47 -13.90 -14.23
C GLY A 381 1.39 -14.17 -13.03
N LEU A 382 2.71 -14.08 -13.22
CA LEU A 382 3.68 -14.19 -12.13
C LEU A 382 3.43 -13.12 -11.07
N TRP A 383 3.21 -11.86 -11.48
CA TRP A 383 2.92 -10.80 -10.54
C TRP A 383 1.60 -10.99 -9.81
N LEU A 384 0.53 -11.39 -10.51
CA LEU A 384 -0.77 -11.70 -9.90
C LEU A 384 -0.67 -12.86 -8.91
N PHE A 385 0.18 -13.85 -9.19
CA PHE A 385 0.46 -14.95 -8.25
C PHE A 385 1.25 -14.47 -7.03
N MET A 386 2.35 -13.74 -7.24
CA MET A 386 3.19 -13.21 -6.14
C MET A 386 2.46 -12.19 -5.27
N SER A 387 1.56 -11.41 -5.86
CA SER A 387 0.67 -10.47 -5.16
C SER A 387 -0.65 -11.11 -4.71
N SER A 388 -0.78 -12.44 -4.77
CA SER A 388 -1.91 -13.11 -4.14
C SER A 388 -1.84 -12.88 -2.63
N PRO A 389 -2.95 -12.56 -1.94
CA PRO A 389 -2.98 -12.40 -0.49
C PRO A 389 -2.31 -13.57 0.24
N LEU A 390 -2.50 -14.80 -0.23
CA LEU A 390 -1.91 -16.01 0.35
C LEU A 390 -0.37 -16.02 0.21
N VAL A 391 0.14 -15.64 -0.97
CA VAL A 391 1.58 -15.64 -1.27
C VAL A 391 2.28 -14.47 -0.58
N LEU A 392 1.64 -13.30 -0.50
CA LEU A 392 2.16 -12.16 0.24
C LEU A 392 2.29 -12.50 1.73
N LEU A 393 1.30 -13.19 2.31
CA LEU A 393 1.34 -13.67 3.69
C LEU A 393 2.47 -14.70 3.91
N MET A 394 2.70 -15.60 2.95
CA MET A 394 3.86 -16.50 2.98
C MET A 394 5.20 -15.76 2.93
N ILE A 395 5.33 -14.73 2.08
CA ILE A 395 6.57 -13.95 1.94
C ILE A 395 6.83 -13.13 3.20
N LEU A 396 5.79 -12.50 3.76
CA LEU A 396 5.86 -11.78 5.03
C LEU A 396 6.28 -12.73 6.16
N ASN A 397 5.74 -13.94 6.20
CA ASN A 397 6.16 -14.96 7.16
C ASN A 397 7.61 -15.40 6.93
N TRP A 398 8.04 -15.63 5.67
CA TRP A 398 9.44 -15.93 5.35
C TRP A 398 10.38 -14.83 5.85
N SER A 399 9.94 -13.56 5.79
CA SER A 399 10.69 -12.43 6.33
C SER A 399 10.71 -12.37 7.87
N HIS A 400 9.72 -12.96 8.53
CA HIS A 400 9.64 -13.04 9.99
C HIS A 400 10.22 -14.35 10.55
N LEU A 401 10.43 -15.39 9.72
CA LEU A 401 10.96 -16.69 10.12
C LEU A 401 12.45 -16.67 10.52
N GLY A 402 13.16 -15.54 10.36
CA GLY A 402 14.45 -15.32 11.03
C GLY A 402 14.30 -15.21 12.56
N MET A 403 13.12 -14.80 13.05
CA MET A 403 12.89 -14.52 14.47
C MET A 403 12.46 -15.75 15.30
N ILE A 404 12.22 -16.92 14.68
CA ILE A 404 11.81 -18.15 15.39
C ILE A 404 12.66 -19.33 14.88
N THR A 405 13.87 -19.45 15.42
CA THR A 405 14.69 -20.67 15.29
C THR A 405 14.18 -21.74 16.25
N VAL A 406 13.11 -22.45 15.89
CA VAL A 406 12.86 -23.78 16.44
C VAL A 406 13.73 -24.77 15.66
N PRO A 407 14.63 -25.53 16.30
CA PRO A 407 15.51 -26.46 15.60
C PRO A 407 14.67 -27.62 15.05
N ILE A 408 14.45 -27.66 13.74
CA ILE A 408 13.78 -28.77 13.07
C ILE A 408 14.79 -29.94 12.99
N PRO A 409 14.53 -31.10 13.62
CA PRO A 409 15.39 -32.27 13.52
C PRO A 409 15.41 -32.81 12.08
N ALA A 410 16.56 -33.32 11.64
CA ALA A 410 16.79 -33.85 10.29
C ALA A 410 15.85 -35.01 9.86
N SER A 411 15.02 -35.54 10.77
CA SER A 411 13.96 -36.51 10.47
C SER A 411 12.72 -35.91 9.82
N PHE A 412 12.55 -34.58 9.82
CA PHE A 412 11.34 -33.88 9.32
C PHE A 412 11.23 -33.81 7.79
N LEU A 413 12.34 -34.03 7.07
CA LEU A 413 12.41 -33.96 5.60
C LEU A 413 11.68 -35.10 4.85
N ARG A 414 11.03 -36.03 5.57
CA ARG A 414 10.33 -37.20 5.00
C ARG A 414 8.80 -37.12 4.96
N HIS A 415 8.17 -36.06 5.50
CA HIS A 415 6.70 -35.87 5.51
C HIS A 415 6.30 -34.51 4.91
N LEU A 416 6.87 -34.18 3.75
CA LEU A 416 6.87 -32.81 3.21
C LEU A 416 5.55 -32.35 2.53
N THR A 417 4.53 -33.20 2.37
CA THR A 417 3.33 -32.82 1.57
C THR A 417 2.12 -32.46 2.43
N ASP A 418 1.86 -33.18 3.53
CA ASP A 418 0.68 -32.93 4.38
C ASP A 418 0.98 -31.93 5.50
N GLU A 419 2.19 -31.98 6.08
CA GLU A 419 2.64 -31.03 7.10
C GLU A 419 2.81 -29.61 6.54
N LEU A 420 3.27 -29.48 5.29
CA LEU A 420 3.47 -28.17 4.66
C LEU A 420 2.15 -27.40 4.56
N CYS A 421 1.06 -28.07 4.15
CA CYS A 421 -0.26 -27.44 4.03
C CYS A 421 -0.80 -27.01 5.41
N LEU A 422 -0.58 -27.82 6.44
CA LEU A 422 -1.00 -27.52 7.81
C LEU A 422 -0.21 -26.34 8.40
N ILE A 423 1.11 -26.32 8.21
CA ILE A 423 2.00 -25.21 8.62
C ILE A 423 1.57 -23.92 7.94
N ILE A 424 1.30 -23.97 6.63
CA ILE A 424 0.82 -22.82 5.86
C ILE A 424 -0.51 -22.28 6.42
N ILE A 425 -1.45 -23.16 6.76
CA ILE A 425 -2.77 -22.75 7.28
C ILE A 425 -2.63 -22.15 8.69
N VAL A 426 -1.86 -22.78 9.58
CA VAL A 426 -1.62 -22.28 10.94
C VAL A 426 -0.91 -20.92 10.92
N ASP A 427 0.09 -20.76 10.05
CA ASP A 427 0.84 -19.52 9.92
C ASP A 427 0.01 -18.38 9.29
N LEU A 428 -0.85 -18.71 8.32
CA LEU A 428 -1.81 -17.78 7.74
C LEU A 428 -2.78 -17.24 8.80
N VAL A 429 -3.27 -18.13 9.67
CA VAL A 429 -4.14 -17.78 10.80
C VAL A 429 -3.39 -16.89 11.79
N HIS A 430 -2.11 -17.14 12.04
CA HIS A 430 -1.31 -16.30 12.94
C HIS A 430 -1.11 -14.88 12.43
N VAL A 431 -0.75 -14.68 11.16
CA VAL A 431 -0.57 -13.33 10.59
C VAL A 431 -1.90 -12.60 10.48
N LEU A 432 -2.97 -13.27 10.06
CA LEU A 432 -4.28 -12.63 10.01
C LEU A 432 -4.81 -12.32 11.42
N SER A 433 -4.53 -13.19 12.39
CA SER A 433 -4.82 -12.94 13.81
C SER A 433 -4.02 -11.78 14.37
N SER A 434 -2.76 -11.57 14.00
CA SER A 434 -1.99 -10.42 14.48
C SER A 434 -2.49 -9.10 13.89
N VAL A 435 -2.93 -9.09 12.63
CA VAL A 435 -3.58 -7.92 12.01
C VAL A 435 -4.92 -7.61 12.69
N VAL A 436 -5.74 -8.63 12.93
CA VAL A 436 -7.04 -8.43 13.63
C VAL A 436 -6.83 -8.05 15.09
N ASP A 437 -5.86 -8.64 15.78
CA ASP A 437 -5.53 -8.30 17.16
C ASP A 437 -4.99 -6.86 17.28
N SER A 438 -4.17 -6.42 16.32
CA SER A 438 -3.73 -5.04 16.18
C SER A 438 -4.90 -4.08 15.94
N PHE A 439 -5.88 -4.49 15.13
CA PHE A 439 -7.10 -3.71 14.92
C PHE A 439 -7.95 -3.63 16.20
N THR A 440 -8.14 -4.75 16.92
CA THR A 440 -8.95 -4.79 18.15
C THR A 440 -8.35 -3.99 19.28
N HIS A 441 -7.02 -3.93 19.36
CA HIS A 441 -6.29 -3.13 20.34
C HIS A 441 -6.11 -1.66 19.90
N HIS A 442 -6.74 -1.23 18.81
CA HIS A 442 -6.65 0.13 18.25
C HIS A 442 -5.21 0.56 17.86
N ILE A 443 -4.32 -0.40 17.64
CA ILE A 443 -2.90 -0.20 17.31
C ILE A 443 -2.76 0.21 15.83
N ASN A 444 -3.37 -0.57 14.93
CA ASN A 444 -3.41 -0.31 13.49
C ASN A 444 -4.82 -0.49 12.94
N LEU A 445 -5.61 0.58 13.01
CA LEU A 445 -6.98 0.66 12.53
C LEU A 445 -7.09 0.74 11.00
N LEU A 446 -5.99 1.01 10.29
CA LEU A 446 -5.98 1.13 8.83
C LEU A 446 -5.64 -0.18 8.12
N ALA A 447 -4.79 -1.03 8.71
CA ALA A 447 -4.31 -2.26 8.08
C ALA A 447 -5.43 -3.24 7.71
N LEU A 448 -6.33 -3.55 8.64
CA LEU A 448 -7.40 -4.53 8.41
C LEU A 448 -8.41 -4.04 7.34
N PRO A 449 -8.98 -2.82 7.41
CA PRO A 449 -9.84 -2.28 6.35
C PRO A 449 -9.13 -2.21 5.00
N TYR A 450 -7.85 -1.88 4.98
CA TYR A 450 -7.08 -1.81 3.74
C TYR A 450 -6.96 -3.17 3.05
N ILE A 451 -6.57 -4.21 3.81
CA ILE A 451 -6.43 -5.57 3.30
C ILE A 451 -7.77 -6.08 2.78
N CYS A 452 -8.83 -5.97 3.60
CA CYS A 452 -10.16 -6.47 3.26
C CYS A 452 -10.80 -5.71 2.10
N CYS A 453 -10.90 -4.38 2.19
CA CYS A 453 -11.74 -3.58 1.29
C CYS A 453 -11.00 -3.17 0.01
N ILE A 454 -9.70 -2.90 0.09
CA ILE A 454 -8.94 -2.32 -1.04
C ILE A 454 -8.10 -3.40 -1.72
N TYR A 455 -7.20 -4.05 -0.98
CA TYR A 455 -6.24 -4.97 -1.58
C TYR A 455 -6.91 -6.20 -2.20
N ILE A 456 -7.76 -6.90 -1.45
CA ILE A 456 -8.48 -8.09 -1.96
C ILE A 456 -9.42 -7.71 -3.12
N SER A 457 -10.13 -6.58 -3.03
CA SER A 457 -10.96 -6.06 -4.13
C SER A 457 -10.15 -5.83 -5.40
N VAL A 458 -9.05 -5.08 -5.31
CA VAL A 458 -8.26 -4.71 -6.50
C VAL A 458 -7.57 -5.94 -7.09
N HIS A 459 -7.08 -6.85 -6.25
CA HIS A 459 -6.45 -8.10 -6.71
C HIS A 459 -7.45 -9.01 -7.42
N THR A 460 -8.63 -9.24 -6.82
CA THR A 460 -9.69 -10.07 -7.43
C THR A 460 -10.19 -9.47 -8.75
N LEU A 461 -10.44 -8.15 -8.81
CA LEU A 461 -10.79 -7.47 -10.05
C LEU A 461 -9.70 -7.59 -11.12
N SER A 462 -8.43 -7.49 -10.73
CA SER A 462 -7.29 -7.64 -11.64
C SER A 462 -7.18 -9.06 -12.20
N LEU A 463 -7.42 -10.08 -11.37
CA LEU A 463 -7.47 -11.48 -11.80
C LEU A 463 -8.61 -11.72 -12.79
N ILE A 464 -9.76 -11.09 -12.57
CA ILE A 464 -10.91 -11.16 -13.48
C ILE A 464 -10.60 -10.46 -14.81
N ILE A 465 -9.93 -9.31 -14.80
CA ILE A 465 -9.48 -8.63 -16.02
C ILE A 465 -8.52 -9.52 -16.80
N TRP A 466 -7.60 -10.22 -16.12
CA TRP A 466 -6.63 -11.09 -16.78
C TRP A 466 -7.28 -12.32 -17.42
N THR A 467 -8.26 -12.92 -16.75
CA THR A 467 -9.03 -14.08 -17.22
C THR A 467 -10.20 -13.71 -18.15
N PHE A 468 -10.38 -12.41 -18.45
CA PHE A 468 -11.52 -11.93 -19.20
C PHE A 468 -11.52 -12.51 -20.63
N PRO A 469 -12.57 -13.25 -21.04
CA PRO A 469 -12.63 -13.81 -22.38
C PRO A 469 -12.91 -12.68 -23.38
N VAL A 470 -11.93 -12.35 -24.22
CA VAL A 470 -12.16 -11.48 -25.37
C VAL A 470 -12.72 -12.34 -26.49
N SER A 471 -14.05 -12.28 -26.64
CA SER A 471 -14.76 -13.02 -27.67
C SER A 471 -14.34 -12.53 -29.07
N SER A 472 -13.63 -13.37 -29.82
CA SER A 472 -13.58 -13.29 -31.30
C SER A 472 -14.94 -13.64 -31.93
N ALA A 473 -15.90 -14.13 -31.12
CA ALA A 473 -17.20 -14.65 -31.55
C ALA A 473 -18.37 -13.66 -31.46
N ALA A 474 -18.15 -12.37 -31.13
CA ALA A 474 -19.22 -11.37 -31.22
C ALA A 474 -19.72 -11.19 -32.66
N THR A 475 -18.93 -11.54 -33.67
CA THR A 475 -19.33 -11.56 -35.08
C THR A 475 -20.39 -12.61 -35.43
N LYS A 476 -20.65 -13.61 -34.56
CA LYS A 476 -21.62 -14.68 -34.87
C LYS A 476 -23.03 -14.46 -34.32
N LYS A 477 -23.24 -13.59 -33.32
CA LYS A 477 -24.57 -13.40 -32.70
C LYS A 477 -25.35 -12.18 -33.20
N TRP A 478 -24.70 -11.22 -33.86
CA TRP A 478 -25.35 -10.02 -34.42
C TRP A 478 -25.93 -10.23 -35.82
N LYS A 479 -26.26 -11.48 -36.19
CA LYS A 479 -26.80 -11.84 -37.50
C LYS A 479 -28.26 -12.32 -37.44
N GLN A 480 -28.90 -12.24 -36.28
CA GLN A 480 -30.32 -12.59 -36.10
C GLN A 480 -30.93 -11.65 -35.05
N GLU A 481 -31.29 -10.45 -35.49
CA GLU A 481 -32.46 -9.69 -35.05
C GLU A 481 -32.83 -8.70 -36.16
#